data_AF-A0A2V2AHK5-F1
#
_entry.id   AF-A0A2V2AHK5-F1
#
_cell.length_a   1.000
_cell.length_b   1.000
_cell.length_c   1.000
_cell.angle_alpha   90.00
_cell.angle_beta   90.00
_cell.angle_gamma   90.00
#
_symmetry.space_group_name_H-M   'P 1'
#
loop_
_entity.id
_entity.type
_entity.pdbx_description
1 polymer ?
#
loop_
_entity_poly.entity_id
_entity_poly.type
_entity_poly.pdbx_seq_one_letter_code
_entity_poly.pdbx_strand_id
1 'polypeptide(L)'
;MSIKKPQADFEYMHGLLKDFFKRRNIRSALRVIDEQEITGWEIWFQVEFARFLAEHISEPVWERECAVEFDYRREELRYFFKPDFIIRKKHWVRERFVALEIKQHTQLGNCLTNMVADLAKVAKIRKSELDLRSIWALGIFPSDQEADVREMIEAKLEGVGQTYYEARTATERIPRTAFSYALF
;
A
#
# COMPACT_ATOMS: atom_id res chain seq x y z
N MET A 1 -22.53 -1.84 -1.93
CA MET A 1 -22.16 -0.55 -1.28
C MET A 1 -20.65 -0.52 -1.15
N SER A 2 -19.99 0.40 -1.88
CA SER A 2 -18.55 0.38 -2.07
C SER A 2 -17.76 0.58 -0.76
N ILE A 3 -16.57 -0.01 -0.58
CA ILE A 3 -15.64 0.43 0.47
C ILE A 3 -15.29 1.86 0.08
N LYS A 4 -15.76 2.83 0.86
CA LYS A 4 -15.41 4.23 0.61
C LYS A 4 -13.93 4.35 0.93
N LYS A 5 -13.09 4.67 -0.05
CA LYS A 5 -11.71 5.13 0.18
C LYS A 5 -11.79 6.59 0.63
N PRO A 6 -11.65 6.92 1.93
CA PRO A 6 -11.79 8.30 2.39
C PRO A 6 -10.60 9.12 1.90
N GLN A 7 -10.85 10.31 1.40
CA GLN A 7 -9.79 11.21 0.94
C GLN A 7 -8.74 11.47 2.04
N ALA A 8 -9.20 11.64 3.28
CA ALA A 8 -8.32 11.84 4.43
C ALA A 8 -7.41 10.63 4.75
N ASP A 9 -7.78 9.41 4.33
CA ASP A 9 -6.92 8.23 4.51
C ASP A 9 -5.81 8.23 3.50
N PHE A 10 -6.18 8.48 2.24
CA PHE A 10 -5.23 8.64 1.17
C PHE A 10 -4.18 9.69 1.51
N GLU A 11 -4.62 10.90 1.88
CA GLU A 11 -3.72 12.01 2.22
C GLU A 11 -2.79 11.67 3.38
N TYR A 12 -3.30 10.98 4.40
CA TYR A 12 -2.47 10.56 5.54
C TYR A 12 -1.43 9.51 5.14
N MET A 13 -1.86 8.45 4.43
CA MET A 13 -0.97 7.38 3.97
C MET A 13 0.08 7.90 2.99
N HIS A 14 -0.35 8.74 2.04
CA HIS A 14 0.53 9.38 1.08
C HIS A 14 1.54 10.29 1.79
N GLY A 15 1.10 11.07 2.80
CA GLY A 15 1.98 11.86 3.64
C GLY A 15 3.07 11.04 4.33
N LEU A 16 2.70 9.93 4.97
CA LEU A 16 3.65 9.00 5.59
C LEU A 16 4.69 8.48 4.59
N LEU A 17 4.26 8.08 3.39
CA LEU A 17 5.15 7.58 2.35
C LEU A 17 6.09 8.66 1.81
N LYS A 18 5.59 9.88 1.58
CA LYS A 18 6.44 11.00 1.16
C LYS A 18 7.56 11.26 2.17
N ASP A 19 7.25 11.22 3.46
CA ASP A 19 8.24 11.46 4.50
C ASP A 19 9.20 10.28 4.67
N PHE A 20 8.71 9.05 4.53
CA PHE A 20 9.54 7.85 4.48
C PHE A 20 10.55 7.90 3.33
N PHE A 21 10.09 8.14 2.10
CA PHE A 21 10.95 8.21 0.91
C PHE A 21 11.85 9.45 0.86
N LYS A 22 11.67 10.43 1.77
CA LYS A 22 12.62 11.54 1.97
C LYS A 22 13.86 11.17 2.77
N ARG A 23 13.79 10.11 3.59
CA ARG A 23 14.90 9.72 4.47
C ARG A 23 16.16 9.34 3.67
N ARG A 24 17.30 9.90 4.07
CA ARG A 24 18.59 9.68 3.37
C ARG A 24 19.02 8.21 3.38
N ASN A 25 18.84 7.51 4.50
CA ASN A 25 19.17 6.09 4.63
C ASN A 25 18.33 5.22 3.68
N ILE A 26 17.03 5.51 3.55
CA ILE A 26 16.13 4.78 2.64
C ILE A 26 16.56 4.97 1.18
N ARG A 27 16.80 6.21 0.76
CA ARG A 27 17.30 6.48 -0.60
C ARG A 27 18.66 5.84 -0.87
N SER A 28 19.53 5.80 0.14
CA SER A 28 20.83 5.16 0.04
C SER A 28 20.70 3.66 -0.17
N ALA A 29 19.84 3.00 0.61
CA ALA A 29 19.59 1.57 0.46
C ALA A 29 18.94 1.24 -0.88
N LEU A 30 17.97 2.04 -1.33
CA LEU A 30 17.36 1.87 -2.66
C LEU A 30 18.38 1.99 -3.79
N ARG A 31 19.38 2.89 -3.70
CA ARG A 31 20.47 2.90 -4.71
C ARG A 31 21.28 1.62 -4.70
N VAL A 32 21.65 1.10 -3.53
CA VAL A 32 22.38 -0.17 -3.42
C VAL A 32 21.55 -1.32 -3.99
N ILE A 33 20.25 -1.33 -3.72
CA ILE A 33 19.32 -2.33 -4.27
C ILE A 33 19.33 -2.31 -5.80
N ASP A 34 19.29 -1.13 -6.40
CA ASP A 34 19.37 -0.95 -7.85
C ASP A 34 20.74 -1.36 -8.41
N GLU A 35 21.81 -0.78 -7.87
CA GLU A 35 23.21 -0.98 -8.31
C GLU A 35 23.66 -2.44 -8.21
N GLN A 36 23.09 -3.21 -7.29
CA GLN A 36 23.42 -4.62 -7.04
C GLN A 36 22.32 -5.58 -7.52
N GLU A 37 21.30 -5.07 -8.22
CA GLU A 37 20.17 -5.86 -8.74
C GLU A 37 19.50 -6.74 -7.68
N ILE A 38 19.40 -6.23 -6.44
CA ILE A 38 18.81 -6.97 -5.31
C ILE A 38 17.32 -7.14 -5.56
N THR A 39 16.83 -8.37 -5.44
CA THR A 39 15.41 -8.72 -5.54
C THR A 39 14.86 -9.19 -4.20
N GLY A 40 13.54 -9.24 -4.05
CA GLY A 40 12.90 -9.78 -2.84
C GLY A 40 13.08 -8.92 -1.57
N TRP A 41 13.45 -7.64 -1.71
CA TRP A 41 13.70 -6.73 -0.59
C TRP A 41 12.43 -6.17 0.08
N GLU A 42 11.25 -6.68 -0.28
CA GLU A 42 9.96 -6.25 0.28
C GLU A 42 9.93 -6.36 1.81
N ILE A 43 10.45 -7.46 2.38
CA ILE A 43 10.53 -7.64 3.83
C ILE A 43 11.45 -6.60 4.48
N TRP A 44 12.58 -6.27 3.85
CA TRP A 44 13.46 -5.19 4.33
C TRP A 44 12.72 -3.85 4.33
N PHE A 45 11.99 -3.54 3.26
CA PHE A 45 11.18 -2.33 3.18
C PHE A 45 10.14 -2.28 4.30
N GLN A 46 9.43 -3.38 4.54
CA GLN A 46 8.46 -3.48 5.64
C GLN A 46 9.14 -3.25 7.00
N VAL A 47 10.33 -3.80 7.25
CA VAL A 47 11.07 -3.54 8.51
C VAL A 47 11.44 -2.06 8.65
N GLU A 48 11.96 -1.44 7.60
CA GLU A 48 12.31 -0.01 7.62
C GLU A 48 11.09 0.89 7.76
N PHE A 49 9.97 0.54 7.13
CA PHE A 49 8.73 1.29 7.25
C PHE A 49 8.14 1.17 8.66
N ALA A 50 8.17 -0.01 9.28
CA ALA A 50 7.79 -0.21 10.68
C ALA A 50 8.62 0.65 11.64
N ARG A 51 9.95 0.65 11.45
CA ARG A 51 10.85 1.53 12.21
C ARG A 51 10.49 2.99 12.02
N PHE A 52 10.24 3.42 10.78
CA PHE A 52 9.79 4.78 10.50
C PHE A 52 8.49 5.15 11.22
N LEU A 53 7.49 4.27 11.19
CA LEU A 53 6.22 4.50 11.86
C LEU A 53 6.40 4.66 13.38
N ALA A 54 7.27 3.87 14.00
CA ALA A 54 7.61 3.99 15.43
C ALA A 54 8.31 5.31 15.79
N GLU A 55 9.08 5.87 14.85
CA GLU A 55 9.84 7.12 15.04
C GLU A 55 9.06 8.37 14.57
N HIS A 56 7.90 8.21 13.91
CA HIS A 56 7.22 9.30 13.22
C HIS A 56 6.52 10.27 14.19
N ILE A 57 6.62 11.57 13.92
CA ILE A 57 6.06 12.64 14.77
C ILE A 57 4.55 12.57 14.96
N SER A 58 3.82 11.97 14.00
CA SER A 58 2.37 11.78 14.13
C SER A 58 1.97 10.58 15.00
N GLU A 59 2.97 9.82 15.51
CA GLU A 59 2.81 8.67 16.38
C GLU A 59 1.70 7.71 15.90
N PRO A 60 1.76 7.19 14.65
CA PRO A 60 0.77 6.25 14.16
C PRO A 60 0.72 5.02 15.06
N VAL A 61 -0.48 4.51 15.30
CA VAL A 61 -0.65 3.14 15.82
C VAL A 61 -0.56 2.20 14.64
N TRP A 62 0.28 1.17 14.74
CA TRP A 62 0.50 0.23 13.66
C TRP A 62 0.82 -1.16 14.19
N GLU A 63 0.47 -2.16 13.39
CA GLU A 63 0.90 -3.54 13.56
C GLU A 63 1.28 -4.10 12.20
N ARG A 64 2.29 -4.96 12.16
CA ARG A 64 2.64 -5.72 10.96
C ARG A 64 1.91 -7.05 10.99
N GLU A 65 1.54 -7.53 9.80
CA GLU A 65 1.14 -8.92 9.63
C GLU A 65 0.00 -9.35 10.58
N CYS A 66 -0.84 -8.40 11.00
CA CYS A 66 -1.95 -8.68 11.89
C CYS A 66 -3.04 -9.38 11.09
N ALA A 67 -3.37 -10.62 11.47
CA ALA A 67 -4.50 -11.32 10.89
C ALA A 67 -5.78 -10.60 11.34
N VAL A 68 -6.52 -10.05 10.38
CA VAL A 68 -7.83 -9.50 10.67
C VAL A 68 -8.79 -10.69 10.79
N GLU A 69 -9.16 -11.05 12.02
CA GLU A 69 -10.12 -12.12 12.30
C GLU A 69 -11.51 -11.75 11.76
N PHE A 70 -12.21 -12.75 11.23
CA PHE A 70 -13.58 -12.65 10.74
C PHE A 70 -14.53 -13.09 11.85
N ASP A 71 -15.71 -12.48 11.99
CA ASP A 71 -16.72 -12.99 12.92
C ASP A 71 -17.48 -14.18 12.30
N TYR A 72 -17.72 -15.15 13.17
CA TYR A 72 -17.82 -16.58 12.91
C TYR A 72 -19.25 -17.05 12.62
N ARG A 73 -20.15 -16.14 12.26
CA ARG A 73 -21.59 -16.44 12.23
C ARG A 73 -22.14 -16.85 10.87
N ARG A 74 -21.36 -16.82 9.78
CA ARG A 74 -21.94 -17.06 8.44
C ARG A 74 -21.16 -17.84 7.38
N GLU A 75 -19.92 -18.29 7.59
CA GLU A 75 -19.25 -19.15 6.59
C GLU A 75 -18.42 -20.30 7.19
N GLU A 76 -18.53 -21.49 6.60
CA GLU A 76 -17.76 -22.70 6.96
C GLU A 76 -16.27 -22.60 6.57
N LEU A 77 -15.90 -21.60 5.75
CA LEU A 77 -14.53 -21.41 5.25
C LEU A 77 -13.89 -20.17 5.89
N ARG A 78 -12.85 -20.42 6.70
CA ARG A 78 -12.03 -19.39 7.35
C ARG A 78 -11.19 -18.66 6.32
N TYR A 79 -11.67 -17.54 5.80
CA TYR A 79 -10.81 -16.60 5.11
C TYR A 79 -10.08 -15.77 6.16
N PHE A 80 -8.77 -15.53 5.99
CA PHE A 80 -8.00 -14.57 6.80
C PHE A 80 -7.41 -13.55 5.82
N PHE A 81 -7.56 -12.26 6.13
CA PHE A 81 -6.86 -11.19 5.43
C PHE A 81 -5.74 -10.70 6.35
N LYS A 82 -4.51 -10.82 5.87
CA LYS A 82 -3.31 -10.49 6.63
C LYS A 82 -2.51 -9.47 5.83
N PRO A 83 -2.88 -8.17 5.90
CA PRO A 83 -2.13 -7.14 5.21
C PRO A 83 -0.73 -7.00 5.80
N ASP A 84 0.18 -6.45 5.01
CA ASP A 84 1.54 -6.14 5.49
C ASP A 84 1.49 -5.20 6.70
N PHE A 85 0.59 -4.21 6.66
CA PHE A 85 0.33 -3.31 7.77
C PHE A 85 -1.15 -3.02 7.99
N ILE A 86 -1.50 -2.87 9.27
CA ILE A 86 -2.65 -2.08 9.71
C ILE A 86 -2.15 -0.81 10.39
N ILE A 87 -2.68 0.36 9.99
CA ILE A 87 -2.19 1.67 10.40
C ILE A 87 -3.35 2.57 10.78
N ARG A 88 -3.21 3.33 11.87
CA ARG A 88 -4.18 4.32 12.33
C ARG A 88 -3.48 5.59 12.77
N LYS A 89 -3.96 6.74 12.31
CA LYS A 89 -3.52 8.04 12.81
C LYS A 89 -3.89 8.19 14.29
N LYS A 90 -2.98 8.71 15.11
CA LYS A 90 -3.28 9.04 16.51
C LYS A 90 -4.52 9.93 16.58
N HIS A 91 -5.41 9.65 17.55
CA HIS A 91 -6.70 10.32 17.74
C HIS A 91 -7.81 10.06 16.70
N TRP A 92 -7.59 9.21 15.68
CA TRP A 92 -8.73 8.66 14.93
C TRP A 92 -9.57 7.73 15.81
N VAL A 93 -10.85 7.59 15.43
CA VAL A 93 -11.82 6.68 16.08
C VAL A 93 -11.14 5.33 16.35
N ARG A 94 -11.27 4.85 17.59
CA ARG A 94 -10.70 3.56 18.03
C ARG A 94 -11.26 2.43 17.15
N GLU A 95 -10.46 1.38 16.95
CA GLU A 95 -10.79 0.20 16.13
C GLU A 95 -10.86 0.39 14.60
N ARG A 96 -10.73 1.61 14.07
CA ARG A 96 -10.73 1.84 12.61
C ARG A 96 -9.34 1.98 12.02
N PHE A 97 -8.87 0.93 11.35
CA PHE A 97 -7.54 0.86 10.74
C PHE A 97 -7.56 0.99 9.22
N VAL A 98 -6.48 1.53 8.67
CA VAL A 98 -6.17 1.48 7.24
C VAL A 98 -5.27 0.28 7.00
N ALA A 99 -5.64 -0.60 6.08
CA ALA A 99 -4.73 -1.66 5.64
C ALA A 99 -3.86 -1.18 4.48
N LEU A 100 -2.60 -1.60 4.50
CA LEU A 100 -1.63 -1.33 3.43
C LEU A 100 -1.02 -2.66 2.98
N GLU A 101 -1.13 -2.93 1.69
CA GLU A 101 -0.41 -3.99 0.98
C GLU A 101 0.76 -3.36 0.24
N ILE A 102 1.95 -3.95 0.36
CA ILE A 102 3.17 -3.49 -0.28
C ILE A 102 3.53 -4.48 -1.37
N LYS A 103 3.98 -3.95 -2.50
CA LYS A 103 4.48 -4.72 -3.63
C LYS A 103 5.73 -4.09 -4.20
N GLN A 104 6.64 -4.95 -4.62
CA GLN A 104 7.74 -4.56 -5.48
C GLN A 104 7.80 -5.47 -6.70
N HIS A 105 8.26 -4.92 -7.83
CA HIS A 105 8.67 -5.71 -8.97
C HIS A 105 9.65 -4.92 -9.83
N THR A 106 10.59 -5.62 -10.49
CA THR A 106 11.50 -5.08 -11.49
C THR A 106 10.80 -4.59 -12.78
N GLN A 107 9.48 -4.79 -12.90
CA GLN A 107 8.69 -4.44 -14.06
C GLN A 107 7.42 -3.74 -13.59
N LEU A 108 7.24 -2.50 -14.03
CA LEU A 108 6.09 -1.65 -13.70
C LEU A 108 4.76 -2.38 -13.91
N GLY A 109 4.55 -2.96 -15.10
CA GLY A 109 3.30 -3.64 -15.45
C GLY A 109 2.94 -4.78 -14.50
N ASN A 110 3.91 -5.58 -14.07
CA ASN A 110 3.69 -6.69 -13.13
C ASN A 110 3.48 -6.19 -11.70
N CYS A 111 4.20 -5.15 -11.28
CA CYS A 111 3.98 -4.50 -9.99
C CYS A 111 2.51 -4.05 -9.87
N LEU A 112 2.02 -3.31 -10.86
CA LEU A 112 0.63 -2.84 -10.89
C LEU A 112 -0.38 -3.99 -10.96
N THR A 113 -0.11 -5.05 -11.74
CA THR A 113 -0.96 -6.25 -11.76
C THR A 113 -1.08 -6.88 -10.38
N ASN A 114 0.03 -7.02 -9.67
CA ASN A 114 0.06 -7.61 -8.32
C ASN A 114 -0.70 -6.74 -7.31
N MET A 115 -0.54 -5.42 -7.38
CA MET A 115 -1.30 -4.47 -6.56
C MET A 115 -2.81 -4.60 -6.79
N VAL A 116 -3.25 -4.60 -8.06
CA VAL A 116 -4.67 -4.73 -8.41
C VAL A 116 -5.22 -6.09 -7.99
N ALA A 117 -4.44 -7.16 -8.12
CA ALA A 117 -4.85 -8.49 -7.68
C ALA A 117 -5.15 -8.54 -6.17
N ASP A 118 -4.32 -7.89 -5.35
CA ASP A 118 -4.59 -7.83 -3.90
C ASP A 118 -5.81 -6.97 -3.57
N LEU A 119 -5.97 -5.80 -4.19
CA LEU A 119 -7.18 -5.00 -4.03
C LEU A 119 -8.46 -5.77 -4.44
N ALA A 120 -8.38 -6.56 -5.53
CA ALA A 120 -9.49 -7.38 -6.00
C ALA A 120 -9.82 -8.54 -5.06
N LYS A 121 -8.81 -9.15 -4.41
CA LYS A 121 -9.04 -10.16 -3.35
C LYS A 121 -9.84 -9.55 -2.20
N VAL A 122 -9.47 -8.36 -1.75
CA VAL A 122 -10.16 -7.75 -0.60
C VAL A 122 -11.52 -7.16 -0.96
N ALA A 123 -11.76 -6.78 -2.22
CA ALA A 123 -13.09 -6.37 -2.66
C ALA A 123 -14.14 -7.49 -2.52
N LYS A 124 -13.72 -8.76 -2.52
CA LYS A 124 -14.57 -9.93 -2.26
C LYS A 124 -14.87 -10.14 -0.77
N ILE A 125 -14.10 -9.54 0.14
CA ILE A 125 -14.16 -9.71 1.60
C ILE A 125 -15.28 -8.85 2.24
N ARG A 126 -16.45 -8.72 1.61
CA ARG A 126 -17.42 -7.68 2.00
C ARG A 126 -18.43 -8.09 3.09
N LYS A 127 -18.34 -7.37 4.21
CA LYS A 127 -19.36 -6.42 4.75
C LYS A 127 -19.95 -6.69 6.15
N SER A 128 -19.70 -7.82 6.81
CA SER A 128 -20.28 -8.05 8.14
C SER A 128 -19.43 -7.52 9.29
N GLU A 129 -18.12 -7.78 9.38
CA GLU A 129 -17.37 -7.49 10.63
C GLU A 129 -15.93 -6.98 10.49
N LEU A 130 -15.52 -6.42 9.34
CA LEU A 130 -14.19 -5.81 9.20
C LEU A 130 -14.22 -4.33 9.64
N ASP A 131 -13.57 -3.96 10.75
CA ASP A 131 -13.41 -2.54 11.16
C ASP A 131 -12.26 -1.84 10.39
N LEU A 132 -12.04 -2.24 9.13
CA LEU A 132 -11.13 -1.54 8.23
C LEU A 132 -11.83 -0.32 7.62
N ARG A 133 -11.18 0.83 7.77
CA ARG A 133 -11.62 2.11 7.23
C ARG A 133 -11.36 2.22 5.73
N SER A 134 -10.20 1.75 5.29
CA SER A 134 -9.81 1.70 3.88
C SER A 134 -8.64 0.74 3.67
N ILE A 135 -8.37 0.44 2.40
CA ILE A 135 -7.31 -0.46 1.96
C ILE A 135 -6.61 0.18 0.77
N TRP A 136 -5.29 0.13 0.80
CA TRP A 136 -4.41 0.71 -0.20
C TRP A 136 -3.34 -0.27 -0.61
N ALA A 137 -2.94 -0.21 -1.88
CA ALA A 137 -1.76 -0.91 -2.36
C ALA A 137 -0.65 0.11 -2.64
N LEU A 138 0.55 -0.17 -2.15
CA LEU A 138 1.79 0.53 -2.47
C LEU A 138 2.64 -0.33 -3.39
N GLY A 139 2.94 0.18 -4.59
CA GLY A 139 3.87 -0.46 -5.53
C GLY A 139 5.15 0.33 -5.64
N ILE A 140 6.29 -0.35 -5.67
CA ILE A 140 7.59 0.25 -5.93
C ILE A 140 8.24 -0.48 -7.12
N PHE A 141 8.65 0.28 -8.12
CA PHE A 141 9.08 -0.23 -9.42
C PHE A 141 10.13 0.69 -10.05
N PRO A 142 10.96 0.20 -10.99
CA PRO A 142 11.89 1.04 -11.74
C PRO A 142 11.16 2.21 -12.42
N SER A 143 11.77 3.37 -12.39
CA SER A 143 11.24 4.59 -13.02
C SER A 143 11.29 4.44 -14.52
N ASP A 144 10.18 4.70 -15.18
CA ASP A 144 10.09 4.82 -16.63
C ASP A 144 9.53 6.22 -16.94
N GLN A 145 10.24 7.01 -17.74
CA GLN A 145 9.83 8.38 -18.09
C GLN A 145 8.79 8.39 -19.20
N GLU A 146 8.71 7.32 -19.99
CA GLU A 146 7.79 7.21 -21.12
C GLU A 146 6.45 6.58 -20.70
N ALA A 147 6.42 5.93 -19.53
CA ALA A 147 5.22 5.25 -19.04
C ALA A 147 4.22 6.22 -18.40
N ASP A 148 2.99 6.23 -18.90
CA ASP A 148 1.84 6.80 -18.17
C ASP A 148 1.34 5.81 -17.12
N VAL A 149 1.93 5.89 -15.92
CA VAL A 149 1.58 5.01 -14.80
C VAL A 149 0.11 5.14 -14.41
N ARG A 150 -0.51 6.33 -14.55
CA ARG A 150 -1.90 6.53 -14.14
C ARG A 150 -2.87 5.87 -15.11
N GLU A 151 -2.64 6.03 -16.41
CA GLU A 151 -3.40 5.34 -17.45
C GLU A 151 -3.30 3.82 -17.28
N MET A 152 -2.09 3.31 -16.99
CA MET A 152 -1.89 1.88 -16.73
C MET A 152 -2.64 1.38 -15.48
N ILE A 153 -2.73 2.20 -14.42
CA ILE A 153 -3.50 1.87 -13.21
C ILE A 153 -4.99 1.82 -13.54
N GLU A 154 -5.51 2.83 -14.24
CA GLU A 154 -6.90 2.91 -14.66
C GLU A 154 -7.30 1.70 -15.49
N ALA A 155 -6.56 1.42 -16.57
CA ALA A 155 -6.82 0.27 -17.43
C ALA A 155 -6.82 -1.07 -16.68
N LYS A 156 -5.90 -1.26 -15.73
CA LYS A 156 -5.84 -2.49 -14.92
C LYS A 156 -7.00 -2.62 -13.94
N LEU A 157 -7.42 -1.51 -13.31
CA LEU A 157 -8.58 -1.50 -12.41
C LEU A 157 -9.88 -1.75 -13.18
N GLU A 158 -10.06 -1.12 -14.34
CA GLU A 158 -11.21 -1.35 -15.22
C GLU A 158 -11.28 -2.79 -15.68
N GLY A 159 -10.13 -3.38 -16.06
CA GLY A 159 -10.03 -4.78 -16.48
C GLY A 159 -10.48 -5.79 -15.43
N VAL A 160 -10.52 -5.41 -14.14
CA VAL A 160 -11.05 -6.24 -13.04
C VAL A 160 -12.37 -5.71 -12.46
N GLY A 161 -13.03 -4.76 -13.14
CA GLY A 161 -14.31 -4.16 -12.73
C GLY A 161 -14.22 -3.28 -11.49
N GLN A 162 -13.05 -2.71 -11.19
CA GLN A 162 -12.84 -1.77 -10.08
C GLN A 162 -12.83 -0.32 -10.59
N THR A 163 -13.37 0.58 -9.78
CA THR A 163 -13.41 2.01 -10.12
C THR A 163 -12.05 2.67 -9.89
N TYR A 164 -11.55 3.39 -10.89
CA TYR A 164 -10.41 4.28 -10.75
C TYR A 164 -10.80 5.58 -10.02
N TYR A 165 -9.91 6.07 -9.14
CA TYR A 165 -10.11 7.31 -8.41
C TYR A 165 -8.85 8.17 -8.51
N GLU A 166 -8.83 9.11 -9.45
CA GLU A 166 -7.67 9.99 -9.69
C GLU A 166 -7.23 10.73 -8.41
N ALA A 167 -8.17 11.34 -7.68
CA ALA A 167 -7.90 12.08 -6.43
C ALA A 167 -7.29 11.22 -5.31
N ARG A 168 -7.26 9.90 -5.48
CA ARG A 168 -6.77 8.91 -4.52
C ARG A 168 -5.69 8.01 -5.13
N THR A 169 -5.03 8.53 -6.16
CA THR A 169 -3.91 7.87 -6.82
C THR A 169 -2.70 8.79 -6.76
N ALA A 170 -1.62 8.31 -6.16
CA ALA A 170 -0.33 8.98 -6.19
C ALA A 170 0.64 8.15 -7.04
N THR A 171 1.41 8.83 -7.88
CA THR A 171 2.50 8.28 -8.67
C THR A 171 3.66 9.26 -8.57
N GLU A 172 4.75 8.90 -7.92
CA GLU A 172 5.88 9.81 -7.71
C GLU A 172 7.22 9.09 -7.90
N ARG A 173 8.18 9.81 -8.47
CA ARG A 173 9.58 9.38 -8.51
C ARG A 173 10.19 9.51 -7.12
N ILE A 174 10.90 8.48 -6.66
CA ILE A 174 11.66 8.54 -5.42
C ILE A 174 12.95 9.35 -5.71
N PRO A 175 13.18 10.50 -5.07
CA PRO A 175 14.27 11.38 -5.48
C PRO A 175 15.65 10.73 -5.27
N ARG A 176 16.51 10.88 -6.28
CA ARG A 176 17.90 10.35 -6.29
C ARG A 176 17.99 8.81 -6.19
N THR A 177 17.00 8.12 -6.74
CA THR A 177 17.03 6.67 -6.96
C THR A 177 16.52 6.38 -8.38
N ALA A 178 16.66 5.13 -8.81
CA ALA A 178 16.06 4.62 -10.05
C ALA A 178 14.59 4.22 -9.89
N PHE A 179 13.97 4.40 -8.72
CA PHE A 179 12.63 3.89 -8.42
C PHE A 179 11.56 4.98 -8.40
N SER A 180 10.36 4.57 -8.78
CA SER A 180 9.11 5.29 -8.58
C SER A 180 8.19 4.47 -7.69
N TYR A 181 7.17 5.11 -7.12
CA TYR A 181 6.11 4.41 -6.40
C TYR A 181 4.73 4.84 -6.87
N ALA A 182 3.76 3.94 -6.71
CA ALA A 182 2.35 4.21 -6.84
C ALA A 182 1.60 3.85 -5.55
N LEU A 183 0.61 4.65 -5.16
CA LEU A 183 -0.32 4.36 -4.07
C LEU A 183 -1.74 4.57 -4.58
N PHE A 184 -2.60 3.55 -4.50
CA PHE A 184 -4.02 3.66 -4.84
C PHE A 184 -4.89 2.59 -4.21
#